data_AF-A0A822B7T7-F1
#
_entry.id   AF-A0A822B7T7-F1
#
_cell.length_a   1.000
_cell.length_b   1.000
_cell.length_c   1.000
_cell.angle_alpha   90.00
_cell.angle_beta   90.00
_cell.angle_gamma   90.00
#
_symmetry.space_group_name_H-M   'P 1'
#
loop_
_entity.id
_entity.type
_entity.pdbx_description
1 polymer ?
#
loop_
_entity_poly.entity_id
_entity_poly.type
_entity_poly.pdbx_seq_one_letter_code
_entity_poly.pdbx_strand_id
1 'polypeptide(L)'
;MTRPLSDYYINTSHNTYLFNNQISGDSNPEAYNRALRAGCRAVEIDCYDGANGRPIVKHGYTLVKPCLFESIIRFIEPNLFKTSPYPVILDLENHCSIEQQHEMARILRQVFGDRLITEFLPTHDSSVLPSPEDLKYKVLIRGVKIPRPTTISKLFEIGEIDYDNNFFNPQSKIIEHHFAELIYFQNVSYLQYQNEKDNCKCKN
;
A
#
# COMPACT_ATOMS: atom_id res chain seq x y z
N MET A 1 -23.66 -4.62 -2.97
CA MET A 1 -22.42 -3.83 -3.07
C MET A 1 -21.81 -4.00 -4.46
N THR A 2 -22.59 -3.72 -5.52
CA THR A 2 -22.26 -4.07 -6.92
C THR A 2 -21.89 -2.87 -7.80
N ARG A 3 -21.99 -1.65 -7.29
CA ARG A 3 -21.40 -0.46 -7.94
C ARG A 3 -19.86 -0.50 -7.85
N PRO A 4 -19.12 0.27 -8.68
CA PRO A 4 -17.66 0.36 -8.62
C PRO A 4 -17.13 0.78 -7.25
N LEU A 5 -15.94 0.31 -6.84
CA LEU A 5 -15.36 0.63 -5.53
C LEU A 5 -15.24 2.14 -5.24
N SER A 6 -15.04 2.97 -6.28
CA SER A 6 -14.99 4.44 -6.18
C SER A 6 -16.27 5.08 -5.67
N ASP A 7 -17.40 4.36 -5.66
CA ASP A 7 -18.71 4.89 -5.27
C ASP A 7 -19.01 4.74 -3.77
N TYR A 8 -18.05 4.24 -2.98
CA TYR A 8 -18.24 3.96 -1.56
C TYR A 8 -17.22 4.72 -0.70
N TYR A 9 -17.68 5.17 0.48
CA TYR A 9 -16.77 5.49 1.57
C TYR A 9 -16.20 4.20 2.15
N ILE A 10 -14.87 4.18 2.32
CA ILE A 10 -14.13 3.06 2.91
C ILE A 10 -13.68 3.47 4.31
N ASN A 11 -13.99 2.66 5.32
CA ASN A 11 -13.52 2.89 6.69
C ASN A 11 -12.00 2.64 6.75
N THR A 12 -11.21 3.69 6.99
CA THR A 12 -9.75 3.66 6.92
C THR A 12 -9.10 4.00 8.26
N SER A 13 -7.92 3.45 8.52
CA SER A 13 -7.10 3.74 9.70
C SER A 13 -5.74 4.24 9.26
N HIS A 14 -5.28 5.30 9.92
CA HIS A 14 -3.96 5.91 9.70
C HIS A 14 -2.98 5.48 10.79
N ASN A 15 -1.72 5.25 10.43
CA ASN A 15 -0.66 4.70 11.28
C ASN A 15 -1.16 3.56 12.17
N THR A 16 -1.82 2.57 11.55
CA THR A 16 -2.63 1.56 12.26
C THR A 16 -1.82 0.77 13.29
N TYR A 17 -0.51 0.63 13.11
CA TYR A 17 0.39 -0.05 14.04
C TYR A 17 0.56 0.67 15.40
N LEU A 18 0.15 1.94 15.52
CA LEU A 18 0.28 2.70 16.77
C LEU A 18 -0.91 2.47 17.69
N PHE A 19 -0.64 2.03 18.93
CA PHE A 19 -1.68 1.90 19.96
C PHE A 19 -1.94 3.19 20.73
N ASN A 20 -0.94 4.08 20.81
CA ASN A 20 -0.91 5.26 21.68
C ASN A 20 -0.62 6.54 20.89
N ASN A 21 0.47 7.25 21.23
CA ASN A 21 0.84 8.52 20.62
C ASN A 21 1.79 8.33 19.43
N GLN A 22 1.96 9.39 18.65
CA GLN A 22 2.80 9.39 17.45
C GLN A 22 4.31 9.38 17.75
N ILE A 23 4.75 9.61 18.99
CA ILE A 23 6.16 9.89 19.31
C ILE A 23 6.84 8.70 19.98
N SER A 24 6.11 7.92 20.77
CA SER A 24 6.62 6.87 21.65
C SER A 24 5.61 5.75 21.87
N GLY A 25 6.10 4.54 22.11
CA GLY A 25 5.28 3.35 22.27
C GLY A 25 5.86 2.19 21.47
N ASP A 26 5.01 1.22 21.12
CA ASP A 26 5.41 0.06 20.32
C ASP A 26 4.48 -0.06 19.11
N SER A 27 5.05 -0.40 17.94
CA SER A 27 4.27 -0.91 16.81
C SER A 27 3.65 -2.25 17.22
N ASN A 28 2.32 -2.34 17.18
CA ASN A 28 1.59 -3.46 17.78
C ASN A 28 0.64 -4.15 16.78
N PRO A 29 0.84 -5.44 16.46
CA PRO A 29 -0.07 -6.22 15.62
C PRO A 29 -1.53 -6.22 16.08
N GLU A 30 -1.81 -6.10 17.39
CA GLU A 30 -3.18 -6.06 17.91
C GLU A 30 -3.91 -4.76 17.57
N ALA A 31 -3.19 -3.67 17.28
CA ALA A 31 -3.80 -2.43 16.81
C ALA A 31 -4.55 -2.63 15.49
N TYR A 32 -3.98 -3.42 14.58
CA TYR A 32 -4.63 -3.84 13.33
C TYR A 32 -5.87 -4.69 13.58
N ASN A 33 -5.78 -5.70 14.45
CA ASN A 33 -6.94 -6.53 14.77
C ASN A 33 -8.07 -5.70 15.38
N ARG A 34 -7.76 -4.73 16.25
CA ARG A 34 -8.74 -3.81 16.81
C ARG A 34 -9.42 -3.00 15.71
N ALA A 35 -8.66 -2.44 14.76
CA ALA A 35 -9.21 -1.71 13.62
C ALA A 35 -10.10 -2.61 12.74
N LEU A 36 -9.62 -3.80 12.37
CA LEU A 36 -10.36 -4.77 11.55
C LEU A 36 -11.66 -5.23 12.22
N ARG A 37 -11.63 -5.49 13.54
CA ARG A 37 -12.82 -5.83 14.33
C ARG A 37 -13.82 -4.67 14.44
N ALA A 38 -13.35 -3.42 14.37
CA ALA A 38 -14.20 -2.23 14.28
C ALA A 38 -14.74 -1.99 12.85
N GLY A 39 -14.49 -2.89 11.91
CA GLY A 39 -14.97 -2.79 10.52
C GLY A 39 -14.08 -1.96 9.60
N CYS A 40 -12.87 -1.57 10.04
CA CYS A 40 -11.90 -0.91 9.19
C CYS A 40 -11.51 -1.82 8.01
N ARG A 41 -11.48 -1.28 6.79
CA ARG A 41 -11.20 -1.99 5.53
C ARG A 41 -9.95 -1.49 4.81
N ALA A 42 -9.32 -0.41 5.27
CA ALA A 42 -8.00 -0.02 4.81
C ALA A 42 -7.09 0.30 6.01
N VAL A 43 -5.93 -0.34 6.08
CA VAL A 43 -4.98 -0.18 7.19
C VAL A 43 -3.61 0.17 6.65
N GLU A 44 -2.90 1.02 7.38
CA GLU A 44 -1.59 1.56 7.00
C GLU A 44 -0.44 0.78 7.65
N ILE A 45 0.63 0.55 6.89
CA ILE A 45 1.81 -0.20 7.31
C ILE A 45 3.08 0.50 6.81
N ASP A 46 3.76 1.20 7.71
CA ASP A 46 5.00 1.91 7.41
C ASP A 46 6.20 0.97 7.46
N CYS A 47 6.67 0.56 6.29
CA CYS A 47 7.67 -0.46 6.11
C CYS A 47 9.08 0.14 6.03
N TYR A 48 10.00 -0.35 6.86
CA TYR A 48 11.40 0.08 6.88
C TYR A 48 12.33 -1.14 6.86
N ASP A 49 13.56 -0.91 6.42
CA ASP A 49 14.62 -1.90 6.54
C ASP A 49 14.85 -2.30 8.00
N GLY A 50 14.87 -3.61 8.27
CA GLY A 50 15.27 -4.18 9.55
C GLY A 50 16.55 -4.99 9.46
N ALA A 51 17.00 -5.46 10.62
CA ALA A 51 18.23 -6.26 10.71
C ALA A 51 18.09 -7.62 10.02
N ASN A 52 19.20 -8.15 9.51
CA ASN A 52 19.29 -9.46 8.87
C ASN A 52 18.34 -9.62 7.66
N GLY A 53 18.11 -8.55 6.90
CA GLY A 53 17.24 -8.56 5.72
C GLY A 53 15.75 -8.73 6.03
N ARG A 54 15.32 -8.51 7.29
CA ARG A 54 13.93 -8.70 7.71
C ARG A 54 13.21 -7.35 7.84
N PRO A 55 12.22 -7.04 6.99
CA PRO A 55 11.50 -5.78 7.05
C PRO A 55 10.78 -5.58 8.39
N ILE A 56 10.74 -4.33 8.85
CA ILE A 56 10.09 -3.91 10.08
C ILE A 56 9.03 -2.84 9.82
N VAL A 57 8.15 -2.65 10.79
CA VAL A 57 7.12 -1.62 10.82
C VAL A 57 7.35 -0.67 11.99
N LYS A 58 7.48 0.61 11.69
CA LYS A 58 7.75 1.67 12.69
C LYS A 58 7.27 3.02 12.17
N HIS A 59 7.07 3.96 13.08
CA HIS A 59 6.92 5.36 12.71
C HIS A 59 8.31 5.98 12.53
N GLY A 60 8.62 6.43 11.31
CA GLY A 60 9.91 7.04 10.94
C GLY A 60 10.31 8.18 11.87
N TYR A 61 11.60 8.30 12.16
CA TYR A 61 12.17 9.41 12.96
C TYR A 61 11.56 9.61 14.37
N THR A 62 10.99 8.56 14.96
CA THR A 62 10.41 8.58 16.33
C THR A 62 11.01 7.54 17.27
N LEU A 63 10.55 7.51 18.53
CA LEU A 63 10.96 6.54 19.56
C LEU A 63 10.04 5.30 19.62
N VAL A 64 9.13 5.13 18.64
CA VAL A 64 8.26 3.95 18.56
C VAL A 64 9.11 2.71 18.28
N LYS A 65 8.97 1.68 19.12
CA LYS A 65 9.70 0.42 18.92
C LYS A 65 9.13 -0.35 17.72
N PRO A 66 9.99 -0.86 16.83
CA PRO A 66 9.56 -1.53 15.62
C PRO A 66 8.95 -2.91 15.92
N CYS A 67 8.11 -3.39 15.01
CA CYS A 67 7.64 -4.77 14.93
C CYS A 67 8.07 -5.39 13.59
N LEU A 68 8.23 -6.71 13.50
CA LEU A 68 8.53 -7.35 12.21
C LEU A 68 7.31 -7.28 11.29
N PHE A 69 7.54 -6.93 10.03
CA PHE A 69 6.49 -6.92 8.99
C PHE A 69 5.82 -8.29 8.86
N GLU A 70 6.62 -9.36 8.79
CA GLU A 70 6.09 -10.73 8.72
C GLU A 70 5.18 -11.07 9.91
N SER A 71 5.56 -10.66 11.12
CA SER A 71 4.77 -10.90 12.32
C SER A 71 3.41 -10.19 12.24
N ILE A 72 3.37 -8.95 11.75
CA ILE A 72 2.11 -8.21 11.53
C ILE A 72 1.26 -8.93 10.51
N ILE A 73 1.80 -9.22 9.32
CA ILE A 73 1.05 -9.81 8.21
C ILE A 73 0.44 -11.17 8.59
N ARG A 74 1.22 -12.05 9.24
CA ARG A 74 0.73 -13.35 9.72
C ARG A 74 -0.31 -13.22 10.83
N PHE A 75 -0.17 -12.24 11.70
CA PHE A 75 -1.06 -12.06 12.86
C PHE A 75 -2.44 -11.53 12.45
N ILE A 76 -2.51 -10.67 11.42
CA ILE A 76 -3.77 -10.05 10.99
C ILE A 76 -4.55 -10.93 10.00
N GLU A 77 -3.88 -11.81 9.24
CA GLU A 77 -4.48 -12.69 8.23
C GLU A 77 -5.79 -13.36 8.69
N PRO A 78 -5.85 -14.02 9.87
CA PRO A 78 -7.06 -14.73 10.27
C PRO A 78 -8.21 -13.79 10.68
N ASN A 79 -7.95 -12.49 10.80
CA ASN A 79 -8.94 -11.48 11.21
C ASN A 79 -9.43 -10.60 10.06
N LEU A 80 -8.81 -10.66 8.87
CA LEU A 80 -9.10 -9.76 7.76
C LEU A 80 -10.60 -9.69 7.41
N PHE A 81 -11.29 -10.83 7.40
CA PHE A 81 -12.67 -10.93 6.93
C PHE A 81 -13.68 -11.36 8.01
N LYS A 82 -13.29 -11.34 9.29
CA LYS A 82 -14.17 -11.82 10.39
C LYS A 82 -15.44 -10.98 10.57
N THR A 83 -15.36 -9.69 10.33
CA THR A 83 -16.45 -8.72 10.55
C THR A 83 -17.11 -8.24 9.27
N SER A 84 -16.48 -8.50 8.12
CA SER A 84 -16.99 -8.12 6.81
C SER A 84 -16.33 -8.99 5.73
N PRO A 85 -17.09 -9.50 4.74
CA PRO A 85 -16.54 -10.28 3.63
C PRO A 85 -15.87 -9.39 2.57
N TYR A 86 -16.06 -8.08 2.65
CA TYR A 86 -15.60 -7.12 1.65
C TYR A 86 -14.09 -6.89 1.71
N PRO A 87 -13.47 -6.43 0.61
CA PRO A 87 -12.02 -6.37 0.48
C PRO A 87 -11.31 -5.60 1.60
N VAL A 88 -10.07 -6.01 1.89
CA VAL A 88 -9.16 -5.27 2.76
C VAL A 88 -8.03 -4.68 1.93
N ILE A 89 -7.76 -3.39 2.11
CA ILE A 89 -6.66 -2.67 1.49
C ILE A 89 -5.53 -2.55 2.51
N LEU A 90 -4.34 -3.03 2.14
CA LEU A 90 -3.10 -2.75 2.87
C LEU A 90 -2.41 -1.59 2.17
N ASP A 91 -2.31 -0.47 2.88
CA ASP A 91 -1.60 0.70 2.41
C ASP A 91 -0.16 0.68 2.91
N LEU A 92 0.78 0.48 1.99
CA LEU A 92 2.19 0.28 2.33
C LEU A 92 2.98 1.57 2.08
N GLU A 93 3.42 2.21 3.15
CA GLU A 93 4.42 3.29 3.07
C GLU A 93 5.81 2.66 3.05
N ASN A 94 6.38 2.52 1.85
CA ASN A 94 7.58 1.71 1.63
C ASN A 94 8.86 2.55 1.69
N HIS A 95 9.68 2.29 2.72
CA HIS A 95 11.03 2.84 2.90
C HIS A 95 12.12 1.75 2.87
N CYS A 96 11.79 0.56 2.40
CA CYS A 96 12.72 -0.58 2.35
C CYS A 96 13.66 -0.50 1.13
N SER A 97 14.86 -1.03 1.31
CA SER A 97 15.77 -1.40 0.22
C SER A 97 15.15 -2.43 -0.73
N ILE A 98 15.70 -2.56 -1.93
CA ILE A 98 15.25 -3.53 -2.95
C ILE A 98 15.21 -4.96 -2.42
N GLU A 99 16.23 -5.39 -1.69
CA GLU A 99 16.30 -6.74 -1.13
C GLU A 99 15.15 -6.98 -0.14
N GLN A 100 14.86 -6.00 0.72
CA GLN A 100 13.79 -6.11 1.71
C GLN A 100 12.40 -5.91 1.09
N GLN A 101 12.27 -5.17 -0.02
CA GLN A 101 11.05 -5.13 -0.82
C GLN A 101 10.73 -6.49 -1.44
N HIS A 102 11.73 -7.19 -1.98
CA HIS A 102 11.58 -8.56 -2.46
C HIS A 102 11.12 -9.49 -1.33
N GLU A 103 11.68 -9.35 -0.13
CA GLU A 103 11.24 -10.11 1.04
C GLU A 103 9.80 -9.78 1.47
N MET A 104 9.39 -8.51 1.45
CA MET A 104 7.99 -8.12 1.67
C MET A 104 7.06 -8.78 0.65
N ALA A 105 7.43 -8.76 -0.63
CA ALA A 105 6.63 -9.39 -1.68
C ALA A 105 6.49 -10.91 -1.47
N ARG A 106 7.58 -11.57 -1.07
CA ARG A 106 7.60 -13.00 -0.73
C ARG A 106 6.66 -13.29 0.44
N ILE A 107 6.71 -12.51 1.51
CA ILE A 107 5.85 -12.65 2.70
C ILE A 107 4.38 -12.48 2.32
N LEU A 108 4.04 -11.41 1.60
CA LEU A 108 2.65 -11.11 1.19
C LEU A 108 2.06 -12.25 0.36
N ARG A 109 2.80 -12.74 -0.64
CA ARG A 109 2.37 -13.88 -1.48
C ARG A 109 2.22 -15.16 -0.65
N GLN A 110 3.18 -15.45 0.23
CA GLN A 110 3.14 -16.66 1.06
C GLN A 110 1.95 -16.67 2.02
N VAL A 111 1.63 -15.52 2.64
CA VAL A 111 0.59 -15.44 3.67
C VAL A 111 -0.81 -15.32 3.07
N PHE A 112 -0.98 -14.51 2.03
CA PHE A 112 -2.31 -14.25 1.47
C PHE A 112 -2.69 -15.20 0.34
N GLY A 113 -1.72 -15.76 -0.39
CA GLY A 113 -1.97 -16.67 -1.51
C GLY A 113 -2.99 -16.08 -2.50
N ASP A 114 -3.97 -16.88 -2.89
CA ASP A 114 -5.02 -16.52 -3.86
C ASP A 114 -5.93 -15.36 -3.43
N ARG A 115 -5.85 -14.93 -2.16
CA ARG A 115 -6.58 -13.76 -1.68
C ARG A 115 -5.89 -12.46 -2.06
N LEU A 116 -4.57 -12.47 -2.28
CA LEU A 116 -3.84 -11.32 -2.78
C LEU A 116 -4.19 -11.11 -4.26
N ILE A 117 -4.84 -9.99 -4.58
CA ILE A 117 -5.16 -9.64 -5.96
C ILE A 117 -4.14 -8.63 -6.48
N THR A 118 -3.54 -8.94 -7.63
CA THR A 118 -2.46 -8.17 -8.25
C THR A 118 -2.87 -7.58 -9.60
N GLU A 119 -3.96 -8.08 -10.18
CA GLU A 119 -4.44 -7.71 -11.51
C GLU A 119 -5.96 -7.47 -11.49
N PHE A 120 -6.46 -6.73 -12.48
CA PHE A 120 -7.91 -6.58 -12.68
C PHE A 120 -8.54 -7.93 -13.03
N LEU A 121 -9.75 -8.17 -12.52
CA LEU A 121 -10.50 -9.36 -12.87
C LEU A 121 -10.79 -9.37 -14.39
N PRO A 122 -10.61 -10.50 -15.10
CA PRO A 122 -10.68 -10.57 -16.57
C PRO A 122 -11.99 -10.05 -17.20
N THR A 123 -13.07 -10.02 -16.41
CA THR A 123 -14.41 -9.62 -16.84
C THR A 123 -14.65 -8.12 -16.76
N HIS A 124 -13.70 -7.34 -16.25
CA HIS A 124 -13.86 -5.89 -16.08
C HIS A 124 -13.16 -5.12 -17.18
N ASP A 125 -13.86 -4.12 -17.73
CA ASP A 125 -13.20 -3.05 -18.45
C ASP A 125 -12.23 -2.35 -17.49
N SER A 126 -10.96 -2.25 -17.90
CA SER A 126 -9.90 -1.52 -17.16
C SER A 126 -10.25 -0.07 -16.83
N SER A 127 -11.27 0.50 -17.48
CA SER A 127 -11.77 1.86 -17.21
C SER A 127 -12.63 1.98 -15.93
N VAL A 128 -13.09 0.87 -15.35
CA VAL A 128 -13.98 0.86 -14.17
C VAL A 128 -13.45 -0.06 -13.08
N LEU A 129 -13.37 0.45 -11.85
CA LEU A 129 -12.97 -0.36 -10.69
C LEU A 129 -13.99 -1.48 -10.41
N PRO A 130 -13.56 -2.69 -10.05
CA PRO A 130 -14.48 -3.75 -9.62
C PRO A 130 -15.33 -3.33 -8.42
N SER A 131 -16.48 -3.98 -8.24
CA SER A 131 -17.32 -3.72 -7.08
C SER A 131 -16.78 -4.40 -5.82
N PRO A 132 -17.16 -3.95 -4.61
CA PRO A 132 -16.85 -4.69 -3.39
C PRO A 132 -17.35 -6.15 -3.42
N GLU A 133 -18.46 -6.42 -4.12
CA GLU A 133 -18.99 -7.77 -4.29
C GLU A 133 -18.02 -8.66 -5.09
N ASP A 134 -17.43 -8.15 -6.16
CA ASP A 134 -16.45 -8.87 -7.00
C ASP A 134 -15.14 -9.14 -6.23
N LEU A 135 -14.83 -8.29 -5.26
CA LEU A 135 -13.60 -8.32 -4.46
C LEU A 135 -13.76 -8.98 -3.09
N LYS A 136 -14.85 -9.72 -2.86
CA LYS A 136 -15.04 -10.43 -1.59
C LYS A 136 -13.85 -11.34 -1.26
N TYR A 137 -13.43 -11.26 0.00
CA TYR A 137 -12.30 -12.01 0.56
C TYR A 137 -10.95 -11.75 -0.13
N LYS A 138 -10.82 -10.62 -0.85
CA LYS A 138 -9.56 -10.20 -1.47
C LYS A 138 -8.81 -9.18 -0.62
N VAL A 139 -7.49 -9.25 -0.71
CA VAL A 139 -6.53 -8.32 -0.15
C VAL A 139 -5.91 -7.54 -1.31
N LEU A 140 -6.00 -6.22 -1.26
CA LEU A 140 -5.43 -5.32 -2.26
C LEU A 140 -4.27 -4.54 -1.64
N ILE A 141 -3.22 -4.30 -2.40
CA ILE A 141 -2.11 -3.46 -1.95
C ILE A 141 -2.24 -2.08 -2.58
N ARG A 142 -2.18 -1.04 -1.74
CA ARG A 142 -1.97 0.34 -2.15
C ARG A 142 -0.50 0.71 -1.89
N GLY A 143 0.14 1.36 -2.85
CA GLY A 143 1.52 1.79 -2.72
C GLY A 143 2.02 2.52 -3.96
N VAL A 144 3.33 2.80 -4.00
CA VAL A 144 3.96 3.49 -5.12
C VAL A 144 4.34 2.47 -6.20
N LYS A 145 3.95 2.70 -7.46
CA LYS A 145 4.50 2.02 -8.64
C LYS A 145 5.58 2.90 -9.28
N ILE A 146 6.58 2.28 -9.90
CA ILE A 146 7.54 3.00 -10.74
C ILE A 146 6.76 3.69 -11.88
N PRO A 147 6.92 5.00 -12.08
CA PRO A 147 6.48 5.63 -13.31
C PRO A 147 7.19 4.98 -14.50
N ARG A 148 6.50 4.71 -15.61
CA ARG A 148 7.19 4.22 -16.83
C ARG A 148 8.36 5.16 -17.17
N PRO A 149 9.46 4.70 -17.81
CA PRO A 149 10.62 5.54 -18.12
C PRO A 149 10.26 6.86 -18.83
N THR A 150 9.23 6.84 -19.68
CA THR A 150 8.65 8.01 -20.34
C THR A 150 8.02 9.03 -19.37
N THR A 151 7.48 8.59 -18.24
CA THR A 151 6.95 9.44 -17.17
C THR A 151 8.08 10.08 -16.37
N ILE A 152 9.17 9.36 -16.11
CA ILE A 152 10.35 9.90 -15.41
C ILE A 152 10.96 11.08 -16.21
N SER A 153 11.14 10.92 -17.53
CA SER A 153 11.62 12.01 -18.39
C SER A 153 10.73 13.26 -18.32
N LYS A 154 9.39 13.08 -18.30
CA LYS A 154 8.44 14.19 -18.17
C LYS A 154 8.47 14.85 -16.79
N LEU A 155 8.63 14.07 -15.71
CA LEU A 155 8.73 14.59 -14.34
C LEU A 155 10.00 15.44 -14.13
N PHE A 156 11.10 15.10 -14.83
CA PHE A 156 12.28 15.96 -14.93
C PHE A 156 12.01 17.25 -15.70
N GLU A 157 11.33 17.17 -16.85
CA GLU A 157 11.01 18.34 -17.67
C GLU A 157 10.12 19.36 -16.93
N ILE A 158 9.23 18.91 -16.04
CA ILE A 158 8.34 19.79 -15.27
C ILE A 158 8.89 20.20 -13.89
N GLY A 159 10.14 19.82 -13.56
CA GLY A 159 10.80 20.23 -12.33
C GLY A 159 10.26 19.61 -11.03
N GLU A 160 9.53 18.49 -11.12
CA GLU A 160 9.07 17.75 -9.93
C GLU A 160 10.16 16.87 -9.31
N ILE A 161 11.31 16.72 -9.97
CA ILE A 161 12.46 15.97 -9.48
C ILE A 161 13.71 16.85 -9.62
N ASP A 162 14.35 17.11 -8.48
CA ASP A 162 15.64 17.82 -8.38
C ASP A 162 16.68 16.89 -7.75
N TYR A 163 17.77 16.62 -8.48
CA TYR A 163 18.85 15.74 -8.03
C TYR A 163 19.77 16.39 -6.99
N ASP A 164 19.78 17.73 -6.88
CA ASP A 164 20.78 18.45 -6.07
C ASP A 164 20.33 18.69 -4.61
N ASN A 165 19.04 18.55 -4.31
CA ASN A 165 18.52 18.66 -2.95
C ASN A 165 18.42 17.27 -2.29
N ASN A 166 19.38 16.96 -1.41
CA ASN A 166 19.53 15.74 -0.59
C ASN A 166 18.35 15.41 0.37
N PHE A 167 17.10 15.70 0.01
CA PHE A 167 15.88 15.08 0.57
C PHE A 167 15.57 13.71 -0.04
N PHE A 168 16.36 13.29 -1.05
CA PHE A 168 16.25 12.00 -1.70
C PHE A 168 17.29 11.04 -1.11
N ASN A 169 16.87 10.05 -0.33
CA ASN A 169 17.66 8.83 -0.21
C ASN A 169 17.46 8.04 -1.53
N PRO A 170 18.45 7.93 -2.42
CA PRO A 170 18.26 7.32 -3.73
C PRO A 170 17.92 5.81 -3.68
N GLN A 171 18.10 5.15 -2.53
CA GLN A 171 17.73 3.73 -2.37
C GLN A 171 16.24 3.51 -2.08
N SER A 172 15.52 4.47 -1.49
CA SER A 172 14.09 4.30 -1.13
C SER A 172 13.12 4.60 -2.27
N LYS A 173 13.62 4.99 -3.46
CA LYS A 173 12.78 5.28 -4.65
C LYS A 173 12.88 4.26 -5.77
N ILE A 174 13.76 3.27 -5.65
CA ILE A 174 13.77 2.14 -6.58
C ILE A 174 12.74 1.14 -6.04
N ILE A 175 11.73 0.82 -6.83
CA ILE A 175 10.76 -0.23 -6.47
C ILE A 175 11.24 -1.54 -7.07
N GLU A 176 11.24 -2.60 -6.27
CA GLU A 176 11.58 -3.93 -6.73
C GLU A 176 10.46 -4.49 -7.62
N HIS A 177 10.83 -5.24 -8.66
CA HIS A 177 9.89 -5.68 -9.70
C HIS A 177 8.75 -6.55 -9.14
N HIS A 178 9.08 -7.58 -8.35
CA HIS A 178 8.08 -8.46 -7.77
C HIS A 178 7.18 -7.74 -6.76
N PHE A 179 7.69 -6.75 -6.05
CA PHE A 179 6.90 -5.89 -5.18
C PHE A 179 5.95 -4.99 -5.99
N ALA A 180 6.43 -4.37 -7.08
CA ALA A 180 5.63 -3.51 -7.95
C ALA A 180 4.42 -4.25 -8.58
N GLU A 181 4.58 -5.53 -8.91
CA GLU A 181 3.51 -6.40 -9.40
C GLU A 181 2.37 -6.58 -8.40
N LEU A 182 2.64 -6.45 -7.09
CA LEU A 182 1.61 -6.61 -6.06
C LEU A 182 0.69 -5.39 -5.94
N ILE A 183 1.14 -4.23 -6.41
CA ILE A 183 0.43 -2.97 -6.21
C ILE A 183 -0.83 -2.95 -7.07
N TYR A 184 -1.99 -2.95 -6.43
CA TYR A 184 -3.28 -2.84 -7.10
C TYR A 184 -3.67 -1.37 -7.27
N PHE A 185 -3.59 -0.59 -6.19
CA PHE A 185 -3.83 0.85 -6.21
C PHE A 185 -2.50 1.61 -6.21
N GLN A 186 -2.24 2.35 -7.29
CA GLN A 186 -1.06 3.20 -7.39
C GLN A 186 -1.32 4.55 -6.70
N ASN A 187 -0.40 4.95 -5.82
CA ASN A 187 -0.33 6.32 -5.34
C ASN A 187 0.14 7.23 -6.48
N VAL A 188 -0.66 8.26 -6.77
CA VAL A 188 -0.33 9.31 -7.75
C VAL A 188 -0.24 10.65 -7.02
N SER A 189 0.71 11.50 -7.43
CA SER A 189 0.77 12.86 -6.89
C SER A 189 -0.46 13.65 -7.33
N TYR A 190 -0.83 14.68 -6.57
CA TYR A 190 -1.95 15.55 -6.96
C TYR A 190 -1.69 16.22 -8.32
N LEU A 191 -0.44 16.62 -8.60
CA LEU A 191 -0.10 17.21 -9.90
C LEU A 191 -0.22 16.18 -11.03
N GLN A 192 0.25 14.94 -10.82
CA GLN A 192 0.07 13.87 -11.79
C GLN A 192 -1.42 13.64 -12.07
N TYR A 193 -2.26 13.60 -11.02
CA TYR A 193 -3.71 13.49 -11.16
C TYR A 193 -4.30 14.65 -11.99
N GLN A 194 -3.91 15.90 -11.70
CA GLN A 194 -4.38 17.06 -12.47
C GLN A 194 -3.98 16.94 -13.95
N ASN A 195 -2.72 16.60 -14.23
CA ASN A 195 -2.23 16.41 -15.58
C ASN A 195 -2.97 15.29 -16.31
N GLU A 196 -3.23 14.16 -15.65
CA GLU A 196 -3.96 13.04 -16.25
C GLU A 196 -5.42 13.41 -16.50
N LYS A 197 -6.07 14.11 -15.56
CA LYS A 197 -7.44 14.61 -15.71
C LYS A 197 -7.57 15.56 -16.90
N ASP A 198 -6.64 16.50 -17.06
CA ASP A 198 -6.68 17.50 -18.12
C ASP A 198 -6.36 16.91 -19.50
N ASN A 199 -5.55 15.84 -19.53
CA ASN A 199 -5.24 15.08 -20.74
C ASN A 199 -6.24 13.95 -21.03
N CYS A 200 -7.12 13.62 -20.08
CA CYS A 200 -8.14 12.60 -20.29
C CYS A 200 -9.16 13.15 -21.29
N LYS A 201 -9.25 12.52 -22.47
CA LYS A 201 -10.23 12.85 -23.51
C LYS A 201 -11.69 12.53 -23.13
N CYS A 202 -12.00 12.38 -21.84
CA CYS A 202 -13.35 12.33 -21.30
C CYS A 202 -13.98 13.73 -21.31
N LYS A 203 -13.94 14.40 -22.48
CA LYS A 203 -14.87 15.46 -22.85
C LYS A 203 -15.83 14.82 -23.84
N ASN A 204 -16.92 14.28 -23.32
CA ASN A 204 -18.23 14.14 -23.97
C ASN A 204 -19.26 13.98 -22.87
#